data_AF-A0A961MC09-F1
#
_entry.id   AF-A0A961MC09-F1
#
_cell.length_a   1.000
_cell.length_b   1.000
_cell.length_c   1.000
_cell.angle_alpha   90.00
_cell.angle_beta   90.00
_cell.angle_gamma   90.00
#
_symmetry.space_group_name_H-M   'P 1'
#
loop_
_entity.id
_entity.type
_entity.pdbx_description
1 polymer ?
#
loop_
_entity_poly.entity_id
_entity_poly.type
_entity_poly.pdbx_seq_one_letter_code
_entity_poly.pdbx_strand_id
1 'polypeptide(L)' 'MAEDDDIILSELNDEELVQQMMDDLYDGLKDEIEEGVNILLERGWEPYDVLTKALVAGMTIVGHDFRDGILFVPEVLLAA' A
#
# COMPACT_ATOMS: atom_id res chain seq x y z
N MET A 1 -11.97 -9.04 14.69
CA MET A 1 -11.34 -7.72 14.68
C MET A 1 -9.90 -8.05 14.97
N ALA A 2 -9.08 -8.15 13.91
CA ALA A 2 -7.67 -8.44 14.11
C ALA A 2 -7.14 -7.32 15.00
N GLU A 3 -6.52 -7.70 16.10
CA GLU A 3 -5.80 -6.78 16.94
C GLU A 3 -4.70 -6.21 16.05
N ASP A 4 -4.78 -4.91 15.72
CA ASP A 4 -3.65 -4.11 15.23
C ASP A 4 -2.50 -4.26 16.24
N ASP A 5 -1.74 -5.33 16.15
CA ASP A 5 -0.33 -5.28 16.54
C ASP A 5 0.28 -4.27 15.55
N ASP A 6 0.62 -3.07 16.01
CA ASP A 6 1.33 -2.06 15.23
C ASP A 6 2.53 -2.74 14.54
N ILE A 7 2.38 -3.09 13.26
CA ILE A 7 3.40 -3.82 12.51
C ILE A 7 4.57 -2.87 12.31
N ILE A 8 5.75 -3.26 12.79
CA ILE A 8 6.96 -2.49 12.54
C ILE A 8 7.42 -2.77 11.09
N LEU A 9 7.06 -1.88 10.17
CA LEU A 9 7.34 -2.02 8.73
C LEU A 9 8.83 -2.31 8.43
N SER A 10 9.72 -1.70 9.21
CA SER A 10 11.17 -1.87 9.05
C SER A 10 11.68 -3.28 9.41
N GLU A 11 10.92 -4.07 10.18
CA GLU A 11 11.25 -5.45 10.54
C GLU A 11 10.81 -6.48 9.48
N LEU A 12 9.88 -6.11 8.59
CA LEU A 12 9.41 -6.96 7.51
C LEU A 12 10.51 -7.17 6.46
N ASN A 13 10.57 -8.36 5.86
CA ASN A 13 11.42 -8.54 4.68
C ASN A 13 10.83 -7.81 3.45
N ASP A 14 11.56 -7.73 2.34
CA ASP A 14 11.12 -6.94 1.17
C ASP A 14 9.80 -7.44 0.57
N GLU A 15 9.58 -8.75 0.51
CA GLU A 15 8.33 -9.31 -0.01
C GLU A 15 7.15 -9.01 0.92
N GLU A 16 7.35 -9.19 2.23
CA GLU A 16 6.34 -8.91 3.25
C GLU A 16 6.01 -7.41 3.31
N LEU A 17 7.02 -6.54 3.25
CA LEU A 17 6.82 -5.10 3.21
C LEU A 17 6.05 -4.67 1.96
N VAL A 18 6.36 -5.24 0.80
CA VAL A 18 5.62 -4.97 -0.43
C VAL A 18 4.16 -5.42 -0.32
N GLN A 19 3.88 -6.57 0.29
CA GLN A 19 2.50 -7.01 0.53
C GLN A 19 1.76 -6.11 1.51
N GLN A 20 2.39 -5.75 2.64
CA GLN A 20 1.82 -4.83 3.62
C GLN A 20 1.49 -3.48 2.98
N MET A 21 2.40 -2.93 2.16
CA MET A 21 2.15 -1.69 1.41
C MET A 21 0.98 -1.82 0.41
N MET A 22 0.64 -3.02 -0.08
CA MET A 22 -0.55 -3.17 -0.93
C MET A 22 -1.84 -3.11 -0.10
N ASP A 23 -1.84 -3.70 1.09
CA ASP A 23 -2.96 -3.61 2.03
C ASP A 23 -3.13 -2.16 2.54
N ASP A 24 -2.03 -1.50 2.89
CA ASP A 24 -2.03 -0.08 3.29
C ASP A 24 -2.57 0.82 2.15
N LEU A 25 -2.24 0.53 0.88
CA LEU A 25 -2.81 1.22 -0.28
C LEU A 25 -4.31 0.96 -0.44
N TYR A 26 -4.76 -0.26 -0.14
CA TYR A 26 -6.17 -0.65 -0.20
C TYR A 26 -6.98 0.07 0.88
N ASP A 27 -6.39 0.23 2.08
CA ASP A 27 -7.00 0.90 3.24
C ASP A 27 -6.80 2.42 3.24
N GLY A 28 -5.97 2.96 2.35
CA GLY A 28 -5.74 4.41 2.20
C GLY A 28 -4.78 5.00 3.25
N LEU A 29 -3.92 4.17 3.83
CA LEU A 29 -2.97 4.49 4.88
C LEU A 29 -1.74 5.20 4.32
N LYS A 30 -1.83 6.53 4.18
CA LYS A 30 -0.81 7.33 3.49
C LYS A 30 0.55 7.33 4.21
N ASP A 31 0.56 7.47 5.53
CA ASP A 31 1.79 7.69 6.29
C ASP A 31 2.65 6.40 6.29
N GLU A 32 1.99 5.25 6.34
CA GLU A 32 2.52 3.89 6.25
C GLU A 32 3.12 3.63 4.86
N ILE A 33 2.47 4.10 3.79
CA ILE A 33 3.04 4.05 2.43
C ILE A 33 4.29 4.91 2.30
N GLU A 34 4.29 6.11 2.87
CA GLU A 34 5.48 6.96 2.86
C GLU A 34 6.65 6.29 3.59
N GLU A 35 6.39 5.68 4.74
CA GLU A 35 7.39 4.92 5.49
C GLU A 35 7.91 3.71 4.69
N GLY A 36 7.03 2.88 4.14
CA GLY A 36 7.41 1.70 3.35
C GLY A 36 8.24 2.05 2.11
N VAL A 37 7.91 3.15 1.43
CA VAL A 37 8.71 3.68 0.30
C VAL A 37 10.12 4.05 0.76
N ASN A 38 10.25 4.77 1.87
CA ASN A 38 11.55 5.17 2.39
C ASN A 38 12.39 3.94 2.79
N ILE A 39 11.79 2.95 3.45
CA ILE A 39 12.47 1.71 3.84
C ILE A 39 13.01 0.97 2.60
N LEU A 40 12.20 0.80 1.56
CA LEU A 40 12.65 0.11 0.33
C LEU A 40 13.81 0.86 -0.36
N LEU A 41 13.74 2.19 -0.41
CA LEU A 41 14.82 3.01 -0.95
C LEU A 41 16.10 2.89 -0.11
N GLU A 42 15.99 2.87 1.22
CA GLU A 42 17.13 2.65 2.13
C GLU A 42 17.74 1.25 1.95
N ARG A 43 16.91 0.25 1.61
CA ARG A 43 17.35 -1.12 1.26
C ARG A 43 17.98 -1.22 -0.13
N GLY A 44 18.06 -0.11 -0.87
CA GLY A 44 18.73 -0.03 -2.16
C GLY A 44 17.85 -0.40 -3.35
N TRP A 45 16.52 -0.42 -3.17
CA TRP A 45 15.61 -0.52 -4.31
C TRP A 45 15.71 0.73 -5.17
N GLU A 46 15.67 0.53 -6.49
CA GLU A 46 15.57 1.65 -7.43
C GLU A 46 14.18 2.31 -7.30
N PRO A 47 14.06 3.64 -7.41
CA PRO A 47 12.75 4.31 -7.37
C PRO A 47 11.75 3.75 -8.37
N TYR A 48 12.23 3.31 -9.52
CA TYR A 48 11.39 2.65 -10.53
C TYR A 48 10.84 1.29 -10.05
N ASP A 49 11.64 0.51 -9.32
CA ASP A 49 11.21 -0.77 -8.77
C ASP A 49 10.16 -0.57 -7.67
N VAL A 50 10.37 0.41 -6.78
CA VAL A 50 9.37 0.76 -5.75
C VAL A 50 8.04 1.18 -6.39
N LEU A 51 8.10 2.06 -7.40
CA LEU A 51 6.91 2.51 -8.12
C LEU A 51 6.17 1.33 -8.78
N THR A 52 6.89 0.46 -9.49
CA THR A 52 6.26 -0.56 -10.34
C THR A 52 5.85 -1.82 -9.60
N LYS A 53 6.67 -2.29 -8.65
CA LYS A 53 6.46 -3.57 -7.96
C LYS A 53 5.65 -3.44 -6.69
N ALA A 54 5.70 -2.30 -6.01
CA ALA A 54 4.87 -2.05 -4.83
C ALA A 54 3.63 -1.22 -5.21
N LEU A 55 3.83 0.04 -5.60
CA LEU A 55 2.73 1.01 -5.68
C LEU A 55 1.75 0.74 -6.83
N VAL A 56 2.25 0.57 -8.06
CA VAL A 56 1.40 0.31 -9.24
C VAL A 56 0.77 -1.07 -9.17
N ALA A 57 1.49 -2.06 -8.65
CA ALA A 57 0.97 -3.40 -8.44
C ALA A 57 -0.21 -3.39 -7.44
N GLY A 58 -0.07 -2.71 -6.30
CA GLY A 58 -1.17 -2.52 -5.33
C GLY A 58 -2.36 -1.78 -5.95
N MET A 59 -2.11 -0.67 -6.64
CA MET A 59 -3.18 0.13 -7.28
C MET A 59 -3.93 -0.65 -8.39
N THR A 60 -3.29 -1.64 -9.02
CA THR A 60 -3.94 -2.50 -10.01
C THR A 60 -5.03 -3.36 -9.36
N ILE A 61 -4.78 -3.86 -8.15
CA ILE A 61 -5.75 -4.65 -7.37
C ILE A 61 -6.91 -3.74 -6.94
N VAL A 62 -6.60 -2.59 -6.34
CA VAL A 62 -7.61 -1.59 -5.95
C VAL A 62 -8.49 -1.17 -7.13
N GLY A 63 -7.89 -0.94 -8.31
CA GLY A 63 -8.62 -0.57 -9.51
C GLY A 63 -9.52 -1.68 -10.08
N HIS A 64 -9.16 -2.94 -9.87
CA HIS A 64 -10.00 -4.09 -10.21
C HIS A 64 -11.21 -4.18 -9.26
N ASP A 65 -10.95 -4.09 -7.96
CA ASP A 65 -12.00 -4.23 -6.94
C ASP A 65 -12.96 -3.03 -6.91
N PHE A 66 -12.47 -1.83 -7.21
CA PHE A 66 -13.31 -0.65 -7.44
C PHE A 66 -14.24 -0.83 -8.65
N ARG A 67 -13.72 -1.37 -9.76
CA ARG A 67 -14.51 -1.63 -10.97
C ARG A 67 -15.60 -2.67 -10.72
N ASP A 68 -15.29 -3.68 -9.92
CA ASP A 68 -16.21 -4.77 -9.57
C ASP A 68 -17.23 -4.37 -8.49
N GLY A 69 -17.14 -3.13 -7.97
CA GLY A 69 -18.02 -2.61 -6.93
C GLY A 69 -17.80 -3.29 -5.57
N ILE A 70 -16.61 -3.85 -5.35
CA ILE A 70 -16.16 -4.43 -4.07
C ILE A 70 -15.61 -3.32 -3.19
N LEU A 71 -14.85 -2.39 -3.78
CA LEU A 71 -14.30 -1.22 -3.11
C LEU A 71 -15.16 0.02 -3.40
N PHE A 72 -15.59 0.71 -2.35
CA PHE A 72 -16.23 2.02 -2.45
C PHE A 72 -15.40 3.01 -1.63
N VAL A 73 -14.66 3.90 -2.29
CA VAL A 73 -13.93 4.97 -1.61
C VAL A 73 -14.94 6.02 -1.13
N PRO A 74 -15.22 6.16 0.17
CA PRO A 74 -16.22 7.09 0.67
C PRO A 74 -15.82 8.56 0.43
N GLU A 75 -14.52 8.89 0.49
CA GLU A 75 -14.05 10.27 0.38
C GLU A 75 -14.29 10.92 -1.00
N VAL A 76 -14.49 10.16 -2.07
CA VAL A 76 -14.65 10.72 -3.43
C VAL A 76 -16.10 11.10 -3.74
N LEU A 77 -17.09 10.50 -3.07
CA LEU A 77 -18.51 10.80 -3.31
C LEU A 77 -19.04 11.99 -2.49
N LEU A 78 -18.30 12.47 -1.47
CA LEU A 78 -18.72 13.61 -0.64
C LEU A 78 -18.24 14.98 -1.18
N ALA A 79 -17.54 14.98 -2.32
CA ALA A 79 -17.00 16.18 -2.97
C ALA A 79 -17.57 16.40 -4.39
N ALA A 80 -18.81 16.00 -4.62
CA ALA A 80 -19.62 16.41 -5.78
C ALA A 80 -20.62 17.51 -5.39
#